data_AF-A0A950QYR3-F1
#
_entry.id   AF-A0A950QYR3-F1
#
_cell.length_a   1.000
_cell.length_b   1.000
_cell.length_c   1.000
_cell.angle_alpha   90.00
_cell.angle_beta   90.00
_cell.angle_gamma   90.00
#
_symmetry.space_group_name_H-M   'P 1'
#
loop_
_entity.id
_entity.type
_entity.pdbx_description
1 polymer ?
#
loop_
_entity_poly.entity_id
_entity_poly.type
_entity_poly.pdbx_seq_one_letter_code
_entity_poly.pdbx_strand_id
1 'polypeptide(L)'
;MSWAFEGDCKKTAQYEDMDMDYWKTQEKDTPAAAFFQEGELADEAARVCLDNGDLNTAYELYKKGHDLGLKEPGISAARKDLWDYRWEHAQARIAARRGNKAEAEKHVKAAKAILDDMKEKDTQLYQQQANFLPYLTGYVAFYTGDYKTAFDELQKANQNDAFIQCLIGMTDEKLGQKDKAMEAYRKAAEVRGHNPVAAFARPFTRKKLSQT
;
A
#
# COMPACT_ATOMS: atom_id res chain seq x y z
N MET A 1 5.86 3.38 13.77
CA MET A 1 4.37 3.27 13.67
C MET A 1 3.45 4.14 14.57
N SER A 2 3.71 4.48 15.83
CA SER A 2 2.69 5.22 16.65
C SER A 2 2.29 6.59 16.06
N TRP A 3 3.26 7.33 15.51
CA TRP A 3 3.03 8.60 14.80
C TRP A 3 2.15 8.46 13.56
N ALA A 4 2.10 7.27 12.94
CA ALA A 4 1.25 7.02 11.79
C ALA A 4 -0.25 7.12 12.14
N PHE A 5 -0.64 6.72 13.36
CA PHE A 5 -2.03 6.84 13.84
C PHE A 5 -2.44 8.30 14.09
N GLU A 6 -1.47 9.19 14.22
CA GLU A 6 -1.68 10.64 14.32
C GLU A 6 -1.63 11.33 12.94
N GLY A 7 -1.34 10.58 11.87
CA GLY A 7 -1.14 11.12 10.53
C GLY A 7 0.20 11.85 10.34
N ASP A 8 1.13 11.72 11.30
CA ASP A 8 2.45 12.37 11.21
C ASP A 8 3.43 11.50 10.42
N CYS A 9 3.37 11.67 9.10
CA CYS A 9 4.22 10.96 8.16
C CYS A 9 5.71 11.31 8.33
N LYS A 10 6.03 12.57 8.66
CA LYS A 10 7.41 13.03 8.83
C LYS A 10 8.06 12.36 10.03
N LYS A 11 7.39 12.34 11.18
CA LYS A 11 7.90 11.61 12.35
C LYS A 11 7.93 10.12 12.10
N THR A 12 6.93 9.55 11.42
CA THR A 12 6.97 8.13 11.08
C THR A 12 8.24 7.81 10.28
N ALA A 13 8.50 8.52 9.18
CA ALA A 13 9.70 8.36 8.37
C ALA A 13 11.00 8.56 9.18
N GLN A 14 11.04 9.53 10.10
CA GLN A 14 12.20 9.75 10.97
C GLN A 14 12.54 8.51 11.81
N TYR A 15 11.54 7.85 12.39
CA TYR A 15 11.79 6.65 13.20
C TYR A 15 12.13 5.44 12.33
N GLU A 16 11.46 5.26 11.18
CA GLU A 16 11.83 4.18 10.25
C GLU A 16 13.27 4.39 9.70
N ASP A 17 13.73 5.64 9.50
CA ASP A 17 15.12 5.93 9.14
C ASP A 17 16.11 5.51 10.24
N MET A 18 15.78 5.67 11.51
CA MET A 18 16.62 5.19 12.62
C MET A 18 16.73 3.65 12.64
N ASP A 19 15.62 2.96 12.35
CA ASP A 19 15.61 1.50 12.26
C ASP A 19 16.36 1.02 11.02
N MET A 20 16.29 1.75 9.90
CA MET A 20 17.13 1.50 8.73
C MET A 20 18.62 1.72 9.01
N ASP A 21 18.99 2.75 9.78
CA ASP A 21 20.38 2.97 10.20
C ASP A 21 20.93 1.79 11.00
N TYR A 22 20.09 1.14 11.83
CA TYR A 22 20.46 -0.12 12.48
C TYR A 22 20.69 -1.23 11.46
N TRP A 23 19.76 -1.48 10.52
CA TRP A 23 19.91 -2.54 9.52
C TRP A 23 21.12 -2.35 8.61
N LYS A 24 21.46 -1.11 8.31
CA LYS A 24 22.69 -0.77 7.58
C LYS A 24 23.95 -1.28 8.29
N THR A 25 23.99 -1.26 9.62
CA THR A 25 25.11 -1.86 10.38
C THR A 25 25.19 -3.38 10.22
N GLN A 26 24.09 -4.02 9.84
CA GLN A 26 23.97 -5.46 9.65
C GLN A 26 24.30 -5.92 8.22
N GLU A 27 24.50 -4.99 7.25
CA GLU A 27 24.81 -5.31 5.85
C GLU A 27 26.04 -6.24 5.72
N LYS A 28 27.04 -6.09 6.59
CA LYS A 28 28.26 -6.92 6.52
C LYS A 28 28.00 -8.36 6.95
N ASP A 29 27.22 -8.55 8.01
CA ASP A 29 27.08 -9.84 8.69
C ASP A 29 25.86 -10.63 8.18
N THR A 30 24.77 -9.93 7.84
CA THR A 30 23.50 -10.51 7.36
C THR A 30 22.90 -9.71 6.19
N PRO A 31 23.64 -9.53 5.07
CA PRO A 31 23.27 -8.61 3.99
C PRO A 31 21.88 -8.84 3.41
N ALA A 32 21.47 -10.10 3.23
CA ALA A 32 20.15 -10.42 2.68
C ALA A 32 19.02 -9.93 3.60
N ALA A 33 19.15 -10.14 4.91
CA ALA A 33 18.19 -9.67 5.89
C ALA A 33 18.21 -8.14 6.00
N ALA A 34 19.41 -7.53 6.01
CA ALA A 34 19.57 -6.08 6.08
C ALA A 34 18.87 -5.35 4.93
N PHE A 35 19.21 -5.68 3.68
CA PHE A 35 18.61 -5.00 2.52
C PHE A 35 17.11 -5.25 2.39
N PHE A 36 16.64 -6.45 2.75
CA PHE A 36 15.19 -6.72 2.79
C PHE A 36 14.48 -5.81 3.79
N GLN A 37 15.01 -5.72 5.02
CA GLN A 37 14.38 -4.95 6.10
C GLN A 37 14.44 -3.45 5.83
N GLU A 38 15.56 -2.94 5.31
CA GLU A 38 15.63 -1.55 4.88
C GLU A 38 14.60 -1.23 3.79
N GLY A 39 14.40 -2.15 2.85
CA GLY A 39 13.35 -2.06 1.84
C GLY A 39 11.95 -1.97 2.43
N GLU A 40 11.60 -2.89 3.33
CA GLU A 40 10.28 -2.94 3.99
C GLU A 40 10.00 -1.69 4.83
N LEU A 41 10.98 -1.21 5.61
CA LEU A 41 10.83 -0.02 6.46
C LEU A 41 10.61 1.25 5.62
N ALA A 42 11.32 1.37 4.50
CA ALA A 42 11.10 2.48 3.56
C ALA A 42 9.70 2.42 2.94
N ASP A 43 9.23 1.24 2.50
CA ASP A 43 7.87 1.05 1.96
C ASP A 43 6.78 1.31 3.02
N GLU A 44 7.04 0.96 4.28
CA GLU A 44 6.16 1.22 5.43
C GLU A 44 6.01 2.73 5.66
N ALA A 45 7.12 3.46 5.76
CA ALA A 45 7.12 4.92 5.87
C ALA A 45 6.44 5.58 4.66
N ALA A 46 6.73 5.09 3.46
CA ALA A 46 6.15 5.59 2.21
C ALA A 46 4.63 5.46 2.20
N ARG A 47 4.11 4.32 2.71
CA ARG A 47 2.68 4.08 2.82
C ARG A 47 2.00 5.11 3.72
N VAL A 48 2.61 5.44 4.85
CA VAL A 48 2.08 6.45 5.77
C VAL A 48 2.10 7.85 5.12
N CYS A 49 3.15 8.19 4.39
CA CYS A 49 3.22 9.45 3.64
C CYS A 49 2.13 9.55 2.56
N LEU A 50 1.93 8.48 1.78
CA LEU A 50 0.91 8.41 0.74
C LEU A 50 -0.49 8.62 1.31
N ASP A 51 -0.83 7.93 2.40
CA ASP A 51 -2.15 7.98 3.02
C ASP A 51 -2.43 9.36 3.65
N ASN A 52 -1.39 10.08 4.08
CA ASN A 52 -1.49 11.46 4.57
C ASN A 52 -1.34 12.54 3.48
N GLY A 53 -1.13 12.14 2.22
CA GLY A 53 -1.11 13.04 1.07
C GLY A 53 0.24 13.68 0.75
N ASP A 54 1.32 13.32 1.45
CA ASP A 54 2.67 13.69 1.04
C ASP A 54 3.18 12.74 -0.05
N LEU A 55 2.72 12.99 -1.27
CA LEU A 55 2.97 12.13 -2.43
C LEU A 55 4.42 12.16 -2.91
N ASN A 56 5.15 13.25 -2.63
CA ASN A 56 6.55 13.37 -3.05
C ASN A 56 7.43 12.55 -2.11
N THR A 57 7.27 12.73 -0.78
CA THR A 57 8.00 11.92 0.19
C THR A 57 7.65 10.44 0.04
N ALA A 58 6.37 10.10 -0.20
CA ALA A 58 5.98 8.73 -0.48
C ALA A 58 6.70 8.15 -1.70
N TYR A 59 6.83 8.91 -2.79
CA TYR A 59 7.53 8.48 -3.99
C TYR A 59 9.01 8.16 -3.71
N GLU A 60 9.72 9.09 -3.06
CA GLU A 60 11.15 8.92 -2.76
C GLU A 60 11.40 7.72 -1.84
N LEU A 61 10.54 7.52 -0.83
CA LEU A 61 10.66 6.40 0.09
C LEU A 61 10.35 5.06 -0.58
N TYR A 62 9.29 4.96 -1.40
CA TYR A 62 9.01 3.74 -2.16
C TYR A 62 10.14 3.41 -3.15
N LYS A 63 10.72 4.43 -3.78
CA LYS A 63 11.88 4.23 -4.66
C LYS A 63 13.09 3.74 -3.88
N LYS A 64 13.37 4.34 -2.71
CA LYS A 64 14.44 3.89 -1.80
C LYS A 64 14.21 2.43 -1.39
N GLY A 65 12.99 2.07 -1.02
CA GLY A 65 12.63 0.71 -0.61
C GLY A 65 12.88 -0.33 -1.70
N HIS A 66 12.37 -0.05 -2.91
CA HIS A 66 12.64 -0.83 -4.11
C HIS A 66 14.14 -1.02 -4.38
N ASP A 67 14.90 0.08 -4.44
CA ASP A 67 16.32 0.05 -4.79
C ASP A 67 17.18 -0.67 -3.74
N LEU A 68 16.79 -0.61 -2.47
CA LEU A 68 17.44 -1.35 -1.39
C LEU A 68 17.09 -2.84 -1.46
N GLY A 69 15.81 -3.17 -1.63
CA GLY A 69 15.34 -4.54 -1.74
C GLY A 69 16.04 -5.34 -2.85
N LEU A 70 16.34 -4.70 -3.99
CA LEU A 70 17.07 -5.31 -5.10
C LEU A 70 18.56 -5.60 -4.81
N LYS A 71 19.12 -5.09 -3.71
CA LYS A 71 20.52 -5.35 -3.30
C LYS A 71 20.69 -6.64 -2.49
N GLU A 72 19.60 -7.32 -2.13
CA GLU A 72 19.66 -8.62 -1.45
C GLU A 72 20.58 -9.60 -2.23
N PRO A 73 21.68 -10.11 -1.63
CA PRO A 73 22.59 -11.01 -2.34
C PRO A 73 21.90 -12.30 -2.75
N GLY A 74 22.05 -12.69 -4.01
CA GLY A 74 21.44 -13.91 -4.53
C GLY A 74 19.91 -13.85 -4.63
N ILE A 75 19.30 -12.65 -4.59
CA ILE A 75 17.86 -12.47 -4.73
C ILE A 75 17.30 -13.20 -5.96
N SER A 76 16.27 -14.02 -5.73
CA SER A 76 15.64 -14.81 -6.79
C SER A 76 14.92 -13.92 -7.81
N ALA A 77 14.69 -14.45 -9.01
CA ALA A 77 13.95 -13.72 -10.05
C ALA A 77 12.55 -13.31 -9.58
N ALA A 78 11.80 -14.23 -8.94
CA ALA A 78 10.46 -13.93 -8.41
C ALA A 78 10.48 -12.88 -7.28
N ARG A 79 11.57 -12.80 -6.51
CA ARG A 79 11.74 -11.77 -5.46
C ARG A 79 12.08 -10.40 -6.05
N LYS A 80 12.79 -10.34 -7.18
CA LYS A 80 12.93 -9.08 -7.94
C LYS A 80 11.59 -8.62 -8.46
N ASP A 81 10.81 -9.52 -9.06
CA ASP A 81 9.44 -9.23 -9.51
C ASP A 81 8.57 -8.71 -8.37
N LEU A 82 8.74 -9.22 -7.14
CA LEU A 82 7.99 -8.70 -5.99
C LEU A 82 8.31 -7.23 -5.71
N TRP A 83 9.59 -6.85 -5.76
CA TRP A 83 9.99 -5.45 -5.59
C TRP A 83 9.46 -4.57 -6.72
N ASP A 84 9.59 -5.02 -7.98
CA ASP A 84 9.06 -4.32 -9.14
C ASP A 84 7.52 -4.17 -9.04
N TYR A 85 6.81 -5.23 -8.62
CA TYR A 85 5.36 -5.22 -8.43
C TYR A 85 4.92 -4.20 -7.38
N ARG A 86 5.60 -4.14 -6.23
CA ARG A 86 5.34 -3.16 -5.16
C ARG A 86 5.64 -1.73 -5.63
N TRP A 87 6.68 -1.55 -6.43
CA TRP A 87 7.03 -0.27 -7.01
C TRP A 87 5.98 0.22 -8.01
N GLU A 88 5.51 -0.63 -8.92
CA GLU A 88 4.42 -0.32 -9.84
C GLU A 88 3.11 -0.01 -9.10
N HIS A 89 2.82 -0.75 -8.02
CA HIS A 89 1.73 -0.43 -7.09
C HIS A 89 1.83 0.98 -6.50
N ALA A 90 3.02 1.35 -6.01
CA ALA A 90 3.27 2.66 -5.44
C ALA A 90 3.06 3.78 -6.47
N GLN A 91 3.68 3.64 -7.64
CA GLN A 91 3.59 4.62 -8.72
C GLN A 91 2.15 4.80 -9.21
N ALA A 92 1.40 3.70 -9.40
CA ALA A 92 -0.02 3.76 -9.77
C ALA A 92 -0.85 4.55 -8.74
N ARG A 93 -0.70 4.25 -7.45
CA ARG A 93 -1.42 4.95 -6.38
C ARG A 93 -1.05 6.43 -6.32
N ILE A 94 0.23 6.76 -6.42
CA ILE A 94 0.72 8.14 -6.42
C ILE A 94 0.21 8.91 -7.64
N ALA A 95 0.27 8.32 -8.84
CA ALA A 95 -0.24 8.93 -10.06
C ALA A 95 -1.75 9.20 -9.98
N ALA A 96 -2.54 8.24 -9.47
CA ALA A 96 -3.97 8.42 -9.25
C ALA A 96 -4.25 9.57 -8.27
N ARG A 97 -3.49 9.65 -7.17
CA ARG A 97 -3.59 10.73 -6.17
C ARG A 97 -3.16 12.10 -6.69
N ARG A 98 -2.30 12.15 -7.72
CA ARG A 98 -1.95 13.36 -8.48
C ARG A 98 -2.96 13.70 -9.58
N GLY A 99 -4.03 12.91 -9.73
CA GLY A 99 -5.04 13.09 -10.79
C GLY A 99 -4.58 12.63 -12.18
N ASN A 100 -3.44 11.94 -12.29
CA ASN A 100 -2.92 11.44 -13.56
C ASN A 100 -3.43 10.01 -13.82
N LYS A 101 -4.67 9.91 -14.32
CA LYS A 101 -5.32 8.63 -14.61
C LYS A 101 -4.54 7.78 -15.62
N ALA A 102 -4.06 8.38 -16.70
CA ALA A 102 -3.35 7.65 -17.75
C ALA A 102 -2.05 7.00 -17.23
N GLU A 103 -1.26 7.74 -16.44
CA GLU A 103 -0.06 7.17 -15.83
C GLU A 103 -0.40 6.10 -14.79
N ALA A 104 -1.45 6.32 -13.98
CA ALA A 104 -1.89 5.31 -13.02
C ALA A 104 -2.27 3.98 -13.71
N GLU A 105 -3.03 4.04 -14.80
CA GLU A 105 -3.42 2.86 -15.57
C GLU A 105 -2.24 2.15 -16.25
N LYS A 106 -1.22 2.90 -16.68
CA LYS A 106 0.02 2.32 -17.20
C LYS A 106 0.71 1.46 -16.14
N HIS A 107 0.83 1.99 -14.91
CA HIS A 107 1.43 1.25 -13.80
C HIS A 107 0.58 0.07 -13.33
N VAL A 108 -0.75 0.16 -13.37
CA VAL A 108 -1.63 -1.01 -13.10
C VAL A 108 -1.37 -2.13 -14.11
N LYS A 109 -1.22 -1.81 -15.40
CA LYS A 109 -0.91 -2.80 -16.44
C LYS A 109 0.47 -3.43 -16.23
N ALA A 110 1.47 -2.63 -15.88
CA ALA A 110 2.81 -3.12 -15.57
C ALA A 110 2.81 -4.05 -14.34
N ALA A 111 2.15 -3.65 -13.25
CA ALA A 111 1.97 -4.49 -12.06
C ALA A 111 1.30 -5.83 -12.40
N LYS A 112 0.25 -5.81 -13.24
CA LYS A 112 -0.38 -7.04 -13.71
C LYS A 112 0.60 -7.93 -14.49
N ALA A 113 1.37 -7.37 -15.42
CA ALA A 113 2.32 -8.13 -16.22
C ALA A 113 3.40 -8.79 -15.34
N ILE A 114 3.91 -8.07 -14.34
CA ILE A 114 4.88 -8.60 -13.37
C ILE A 114 4.26 -9.73 -12.53
N LEU A 115 3.02 -9.56 -12.07
CA LEU A 115 2.32 -10.61 -11.32
C LEU A 115 2.09 -11.87 -12.16
N ASP A 116 1.73 -11.71 -13.44
CA ASP A 116 1.57 -12.83 -14.36
C ASP A 116 2.89 -13.58 -14.60
N ASP A 117 4.02 -12.86 -14.71
CA ASP A 117 5.37 -13.44 -14.83
C ASP A 117 5.83 -14.13 -13.54
N MET A 118 5.55 -13.53 -12.38
CA MET A 118 5.83 -14.11 -11.06
C MET A 118 5.16 -15.47 -10.87
N LYS A 119 3.97 -15.68 -11.45
CA LYS A 119 3.24 -16.96 -11.40
C LYS A 119 4.04 -18.13 -11.98
N GLU A 120 4.78 -17.87 -13.05
CA GLU A 120 5.60 -18.89 -13.72
C GLU A 120 6.90 -19.17 -12.95
N LYS A 121 7.42 -18.18 -12.21
CA LYS A 121 8.68 -18.28 -11.47
C LYS A 121 8.51 -18.82 -10.05
N ASP A 122 7.41 -18.45 -9.38
CA ASP A 122 7.08 -18.85 -8.01
C ASP A 122 5.57 -18.78 -7.76
N THR A 123 4.90 -19.91 -7.96
CA THR A 123 3.45 -20.04 -7.73
C THR A 123 3.05 -19.70 -6.30
N GLN A 124 3.88 -20.01 -5.29
CA GLN A 124 3.53 -19.74 -3.90
C GLN A 124 3.57 -18.24 -3.62
N LEU A 125 4.59 -17.54 -4.12
CA LEU A 125 4.67 -16.10 -4.01
C LEU A 125 3.54 -15.41 -4.77
N TYR A 126 3.23 -15.86 -5.98
CA TYR A 126 2.07 -15.37 -6.75
C TYR A 126 0.77 -15.46 -5.94
N GLN A 127 0.48 -16.59 -5.29
CA GLN A 127 -0.75 -16.75 -4.50
C GLN A 127 -0.81 -15.75 -3.32
N GLN A 128 0.33 -15.38 -2.76
CA GLN A 128 0.41 -14.36 -1.70
C GLN A 128 0.16 -12.95 -2.26
N GLN A 129 0.54 -12.67 -3.50
CA GLN A 129 0.48 -11.34 -4.10
C GLN A 129 -0.78 -11.06 -4.92
N ALA A 130 -1.46 -12.09 -5.42
CA ALA A 130 -2.55 -11.95 -6.38
C ALA A 130 -3.73 -11.12 -5.85
N ASN A 131 -4.02 -11.22 -4.56
CA ASN A 131 -5.12 -10.49 -3.92
C ASN A 131 -4.89 -8.98 -3.83
N PHE A 132 -3.67 -8.49 -4.10
CA PHE A 132 -3.38 -7.05 -4.11
C PHE A 132 -3.72 -6.38 -5.44
N LEU A 133 -3.81 -7.11 -6.56
CA LEU A 133 -4.10 -6.48 -7.86
C LEU A 133 -5.53 -5.88 -7.93
N PRO A 134 -6.60 -6.55 -7.43
CA PRO A 134 -7.91 -5.91 -7.35
C PRO A 134 -7.92 -4.70 -6.42
N TYR A 135 -7.17 -4.75 -5.31
CA TYR A 135 -6.97 -3.59 -4.44
C TYR A 135 -6.37 -2.40 -5.21
N LEU A 136 -5.29 -2.61 -5.97
CA LEU A 136 -4.67 -1.54 -6.75
C LEU A 136 -5.64 -0.93 -7.75
N THR A 137 -6.32 -1.79 -8.51
CA THR A 137 -7.25 -1.37 -9.55
C THR A 137 -8.41 -0.58 -8.95
N GLY A 138 -8.96 -1.06 -7.83
CA GLY A 138 -10.01 -0.37 -7.09
C GLY A 138 -9.57 0.97 -6.50
N TYR A 139 -8.34 1.05 -5.96
CA TYR A 139 -7.75 2.30 -5.46
C TYR A 139 -7.61 3.34 -6.58
N VAL A 140 -7.03 2.95 -7.71
CA VAL A 140 -6.85 3.85 -8.87
C VAL A 140 -8.20 4.32 -9.39
N ALA A 141 -9.17 3.42 -9.53
CA ALA A 141 -10.52 3.76 -9.94
C ALA A 141 -11.18 4.77 -8.99
N PHE A 142 -11.06 4.56 -7.67
CA PHE A 142 -11.61 5.49 -6.67
C PHE A 142 -11.02 6.90 -6.80
N TYR A 143 -9.69 7.01 -6.83
CA TYR A 143 -9.03 8.32 -6.86
C TYR A 143 -9.10 9.01 -8.23
N THR A 144 -9.47 8.29 -9.28
CA THR A 144 -9.71 8.85 -10.62
C THR A 144 -11.19 9.01 -10.96
N GLY A 145 -12.09 8.74 -10.02
CA GLY A 145 -13.53 9.04 -10.12
C GLY A 145 -14.40 7.94 -10.73
N ASP A 146 -13.85 6.77 -11.05
CA ASP A 146 -14.61 5.61 -11.50
C ASP A 146 -15.08 4.77 -10.30
N TYR A 147 -16.06 5.29 -9.57
CA TYR A 147 -16.52 4.68 -8.32
C TYR A 147 -17.22 3.33 -8.52
N LYS A 148 -17.75 3.05 -9.72
CA LYS A 148 -18.37 1.75 -10.00
C LYS A 148 -17.31 0.66 -10.14
N THR A 149 -16.28 0.92 -10.94
CA THR A 149 -15.12 0.01 -11.03
C THR A 149 -14.41 -0.11 -9.68
N ALA A 150 -14.29 1.00 -8.94
CA ALA A 150 -13.70 0.97 -7.60
C ALA A 150 -14.41 -0.03 -6.69
N PHE A 151 -15.74 0.03 -6.62
CA PHE A 151 -16.53 -0.89 -5.81
C PHE A 151 -16.33 -2.34 -6.26
N ASP A 152 -16.48 -2.61 -7.56
CA ASP A 152 -16.45 -3.97 -8.10
C ASP A 152 -15.07 -4.64 -7.91
N GLU A 153 -13.98 -3.88 -8.01
CA GLU A 153 -12.62 -4.39 -7.78
C GLU A 153 -12.26 -4.52 -6.30
N LEU A 154 -12.67 -3.56 -5.46
CA LEU A 154 -12.44 -3.64 -4.01
C LEU A 154 -13.19 -4.81 -3.37
N GLN A 155 -14.34 -5.23 -3.92
CA GLN A 155 -15.06 -6.43 -3.47
C GLN A 155 -14.29 -7.74 -3.74
N LYS A 156 -13.40 -7.76 -4.74
CA LYS A 156 -12.53 -8.91 -5.06
C LYS A 156 -11.25 -8.92 -4.23
N ALA A 157 -10.89 -7.80 -3.60
CA ALA A 157 -9.73 -7.71 -2.71
C ALA A 157 -10.01 -8.40 -1.35
N ASN A 158 -8.99 -8.46 -0.49
CA ASN A 158 -9.11 -9.10 0.83
C ASN A 158 -10.13 -8.36 1.72
N GLN A 159 -11.33 -8.94 1.88
CA GLN A 159 -12.40 -8.35 2.67
C GLN A 159 -12.12 -8.28 4.18
N ASN A 160 -11.12 -9.02 4.68
CA ASN A 160 -10.69 -8.94 6.07
C ASN A 160 -9.70 -7.79 6.34
N ASP A 161 -9.24 -7.11 5.29
CA ASP A 161 -8.35 -5.96 5.40
C ASP A 161 -9.16 -4.69 5.73
N ALA A 162 -8.79 -4.03 6.83
CA ALA A 162 -9.50 -2.85 7.32
C ALA A 162 -9.37 -1.63 6.39
N PHE A 163 -8.27 -1.50 5.65
CA PHE A 163 -8.13 -0.44 4.65
C PHE A 163 -9.00 -0.71 3.44
N ILE A 164 -9.16 -1.97 3.02
CA ILE A 164 -10.12 -2.34 1.97
C ILE A 164 -11.54 -2.01 2.40
N GLN A 165 -11.95 -2.37 3.62
CA GLN A 165 -13.26 -1.96 4.18
C GLN A 165 -13.41 -0.43 4.25
N CYS A 166 -12.35 0.30 4.61
CA CYS A 166 -12.34 1.75 4.59
C CYS A 166 -12.58 2.31 3.18
N LEU A 167 -11.89 1.80 2.16
CA LEU A 167 -12.04 2.23 0.78
C LEU A 167 -13.42 1.87 0.20
N ILE A 168 -13.98 0.72 0.56
CA ILE A 168 -15.36 0.35 0.21
C ILE A 168 -16.33 1.38 0.79
N GLY A 169 -16.19 1.73 2.07
CA GLY A 169 -17.04 2.75 2.69
C GLY A 169 -16.92 4.12 2.03
N MET A 170 -15.71 4.55 1.68
CA MET A 170 -15.47 5.79 0.92
C MET A 170 -16.12 5.74 -0.46
N THR A 171 -16.07 4.59 -1.12
CA THR A 171 -16.69 4.38 -2.45
C THR A 171 -18.21 4.41 -2.36
N ASP A 172 -18.80 3.72 -1.37
CA ASP A 172 -20.24 3.73 -1.13
C ASP A 172 -20.77 5.15 -0.84
N GLU A 173 -20.04 5.98 -0.08
CA GLU A 173 -20.39 7.39 0.10
C GLU A 173 -20.45 8.14 -1.24
N LYS A 174 -19.45 7.92 -2.12
CA LYS A 174 -19.41 8.55 -3.45
C LYS A 174 -20.53 8.06 -4.37
N LEU A 175 -21.02 6.84 -4.15
CA LEU A 175 -22.17 6.26 -4.85
C LEU A 175 -23.52 6.61 -4.18
N GLY A 176 -23.53 7.37 -3.08
CA GLY A 176 -24.74 7.74 -2.35
C GLY A 176 -25.33 6.64 -1.45
N GLN A 177 -24.61 5.53 -1.25
CA GLN A 177 -25.04 4.35 -0.49
C GLN A 177 -24.69 4.48 0.99
N LYS A 178 -25.28 5.47 1.68
CA LYS A 178 -24.91 5.85 3.06
C LYS A 178 -24.91 4.69 4.06
N ASP A 179 -25.95 3.86 4.07
CA ASP A 179 -26.05 2.77 5.06
C ASP A 179 -24.93 1.72 4.89
N LYS A 180 -24.60 1.40 3.63
CA LYS A 180 -23.51 0.47 3.31
C LYS A 180 -22.15 1.06 3.65
N ALA A 181 -21.95 2.35 3.39
CA ALA A 181 -20.74 3.05 3.80
C ALA A 181 -20.51 2.94 5.31
N MET A 182 -21.57 3.13 6.11
CA MET A 182 -21.49 3.03 7.56
C MET A 182 -21.20 1.60 8.04
N GLU A 183 -21.73 0.58 7.36
CA GLU A 183 -21.39 -0.81 7.65
C GLU A 183 -19.90 -1.10 7.42
N ALA A 184 -19.38 -0.70 6.26
CA ALA A 184 -17.96 -0.88 5.92
C ALA A 184 -17.04 -0.11 6.88
N TYR A 185 -17.43 1.12 7.26
CA TYR A 185 -16.69 1.91 8.24
C TYR A 185 -16.66 1.27 9.64
N ARG A 186 -17.75 0.64 10.09
CA ARG A 186 -17.74 -0.10 11.37
C ARG A 186 -16.74 -1.24 11.35
N LYS A 187 -16.72 -2.05 10.27
CA LYS A 187 -15.76 -3.15 10.10
C LYS A 187 -14.32 -2.64 10.14
N ALA A 188 -14.01 -1.57 9.41
CA ALA A 188 -12.68 -0.98 9.40
C ALA A 188 -12.26 -0.39 10.76
N ALA A 189 -13.18 0.19 11.53
CA ALA A 189 -12.90 0.84 12.81
C ALA A 189 -12.51 -0.14 13.94
N GLU A 190 -12.80 -1.42 13.77
CA GLU A 190 -12.51 -2.50 14.74
C GLU A 190 -11.07 -3.02 14.66
N VAL A 191 -10.30 -2.63 13.64
CA VAL A 191 -8.93 -3.08 13.47
C VAL A 191 -8.06 -2.76 14.68
N ARG A 192 -7.26 -3.74 15.12
CA ARG A 192 -6.36 -3.65 16.28
C ARG A 192 -4.88 -3.76 15.93
N GLY A 193 -4.56 -4.04 14.67
CA GLY A 193 -3.18 -4.13 14.19
C GLY A 193 -2.43 -2.80 14.34
N HIS A 194 -1.12 -2.87 14.50
CA HIS A 194 -0.25 -1.70 14.62
C HIS A 194 0.63 -1.56 13.36
N ASN A 195 -0.03 -1.34 12.22
CA ASN A 195 0.55 -1.29 10.87
C ASN A 195 -0.07 -0.12 10.05
N PRO A 196 0.46 0.24 8.86
CA PRO A 196 0.02 1.44 8.14
C PRO A 196 -1.45 1.41 7.74
N VAL A 197 -1.94 0.24 7.32
CA VAL A 197 -3.34 -0.01 6.96
C VAL A 197 -4.26 0.38 8.12
N ALA A 198 -3.96 -0.09 9.32
CA ALA A 198 -4.72 0.24 10.52
C ALA A 198 -4.56 1.72 10.93
N ALA A 199 -3.35 2.27 10.77
CA ALA A 199 -3.03 3.64 11.10
C ALA A 199 -3.85 4.66 10.30
N PHE A 200 -4.17 4.37 9.03
CA PHE A 200 -5.11 5.17 8.26
C PHE A 200 -6.57 4.81 8.55
N ALA A 201 -6.92 3.52 8.43
CA ALA A 201 -8.32 3.09 8.41
C ALA A 201 -9.03 3.41 9.73
N ARG A 202 -8.39 3.18 10.87
CA ARG A 202 -9.03 3.31 12.18
C ARG A 202 -9.36 4.76 12.55
N PRO A 203 -8.42 5.74 12.50
CA PRO A 203 -8.76 7.13 12.79
C PRO A 203 -9.77 7.69 11.78
N PHE A 204 -9.58 7.40 10.49
CA PHE A 204 -10.48 7.90 9.44
C PHE A 204 -11.92 7.43 9.66
N THR A 205 -12.12 6.12 9.83
CA THR A 205 -13.46 5.54 9.98
C THR A 205 -14.13 5.93 11.29
N ARG A 206 -13.39 6.00 12.41
CA ARG A 206 -13.93 6.51 13.68
C ARG A 206 -14.42 7.94 13.57
N LYS A 207 -13.66 8.80 12.88
CA LYS A 207 -14.09 10.17 12.60
C LYS A 207 -15.38 10.19 11.78
N LYS A 208 -15.46 9.39 10.71
CA LYS A 208 -16.69 9.25 9.89
C LYS A 208 -17.90 8.81 10.72
N LEU A 209 -17.73 7.80 11.57
CA LEU A 209 -18.80 7.27 12.44
C LEU A 209 -19.25 8.26 13.53
N SER A 210 -18.41 9.24 13.89
CA SER A 210 -18.75 10.29 14.87
C SER A 210 -19.45 11.51 14.25
N GLN A 211 -19.45 11.61 12.91
CA GLN A 211 -20.02 12.74 12.16
C GLN A 211 -21.44 12.48 11.66
N THR A 212 -21.96 11.27 11.86
CA THR A 212 -23.35 10.87 11.64
C THR A 212 -24.21 11.12 12.86
#